data_AF-A0A7R9Z3B6-F1
#
_entry.id   AF-A0A7R9Z3B6-F1
#
_cell.length_a   1.000
_cell.length_b   1.000
_cell.length_c   1.000
_cell.angle_alpha   90.00
_cell.angle_beta   90.00
_cell.angle_gamma   90.00
#
_symmetry.space_group_name_H-M   'P 1'
#
loop_
_entity.id
_entity.type
_entity.pdbx_description
1 polymer ?
#
loop_
_entity_poly.entity_id
_entity_poly.type
_entity_poly.pdbx_seq_one_letter_code
_entity_poly.pdbx_strand_id
1 'polypeptide(L)'
;AEFEAGPRIPNSVHVDMDDIAAKGHLNPKNLPHMLPPKELFAAAMDSFGISNDDHVVVYGRDGCIFTPRTFFLFRSMGHDPSRVHLMQGSFEEWAERGGDVETGPVMVLRSEDLDPDGSPPRYRARDAANVCDMDYVLRVVETAAAKDGEDEDDNDDAAPVLLDPRGTTFHKGHIPGAINIPYLSVLEDGDRLKFMPRDEL
;
A
#
# COMPACT_ATOMS: atom_id res chain seq x y z
N ALA A 1 -15.83 4.73 -13.03
CA ALA A 1 -16.84 3.83 -13.61
C ALA A 1 -17.56 3.00 -12.54
N GLU A 2 -16.91 2.00 -11.92
CA GLU A 2 -17.60 1.12 -10.94
C GLU A 2 -17.88 1.81 -9.60
N PHE A 3 -16.86 2.36 -8.93
CA PHE A 3 -17.07 3.07 -7.66
C PHE A 3 -18.01 4.27 -7.81
N GLU A 4 -17.83 5.07 -8.86
CA GLU A 4 -18.66 6.26 -9.16
C GLU A 4 -20.15 5.92 -9.27
N ALA A 5 -20.52 4.79 -9.87
CA ALA A 5 -21.91 4.37 -9.97
C ALA A 5 -22.39 3.58 -8.73
N GLY A 6 -21.46 2.98 -7.98
CA GLY A 6 -21.75 1.98 -6.97
C GLY A 6 -22.04 0.61 -7.60
N PRO A 7 -22.31 -0.41 -6.77
CA PRO A 7 -22.52 -0.33 -5.32
C PRO A 7 -21.21 -0.16 -4.52
N ARG A 8 -21.31 0.52 -3.36
CA ARG A 8 -20.20 0.77 -2.42
C ARG A 8 -20.71 0.84 -0.97
N ILE A 9 -19.81 0.82 0.02
CA ILE A 9 -20.17 1.11 1.41
C ILE A 9 -20.52 2.61 1.52
N PRO A 10 -21.62 3.03 2.18
CA PRO A 10 -22.03 4.42 2.26
C PRO A 10 -20.94 5.36 2.78
N ASN A 11 -20.89 6.57 2.22
CA ASN A 11 -19.92 7.63 2.57
C ASN A 11 -18.45 7.27 2.30
N SER A 12 -18.18 6.21 1.54
CA SER A 12 -16.82 5.85 1.18
C SER A 12 -16.23 6.85 0.19
N VAL A 13 -14.93 7.08 0.30
CA VAL A 13 -14.13 7.79 -0.69
C VAL A 13 -13.36 6.80 -1.55
N HIS A 14 -13.23 7.10 -2.84
CA HIS A 14 -12.42 6.29 -3.75
C HIS A 14 -10.97 6.75 -3.71
N VAL A 15 -10.06 5.82 -3.50
CA VAL A 15 -8.62 6.06 -3.64
C VAL A 15 -8.12 5.29 -4.85
N ASP A 16 -7.96 6.00 -5.97
CA ASP A 16 -7.26 5.46 -7.13
C ASP A 16 -5.75 5.61 -6.90
N MET A 17 -5.04 4.48 -6.81
CA MET A 17 -3.61 4.46 -6.52
C MET A 17 -2.80 5.21 -7.57
N ASP A 18 -3.25 5.21 -8.83
CA ASP A 18 -2.57 5.91 -9.91
C ASP A 18 -2.82 7.41 -9.85
N ASP A 19 -3.93 7.87 -9.26
CA ASP A 19 -4.18 9.29 -9.07
C ASP A 19 -3.33 9.90 -7.94
N ILE A 20 -2.88 9.09 -6.99
CA ILE A 20 -2.02 9.54 -5.88
C ILE A 20 -0.60 8.99 -5.95
N ALA A 21 -0.15 8.49 -7.11
CA ALA A 21 1.22 8.04 -7.30
C ALA A 21 2.16 9.18 -7.71
N ALA A 22 3.45 9.05 -7.42
CA ALA A 22 4.46 9.96 -7.97
C ALA A 22 4.53 9.85 -9.50
N LYS A 23 4.49 11.01 -10.18
CA LYS A 23 4.49 11.14 -11.65
C LYS A 23 5.54 12.16 -12.12
N GLY A 24 5.79 12.17 -13.42
CA GLY A 24 6.62 13.18 -14.07
C GLY A 24 8.06 13.19 -13.56
N HIS A 25 8.57 14.36 -13.18
CA HIS A 25 9.96 14.53 -12.76
C HIS A 25 10.33 13.73 -11.48
N LEU A 26 9.34 13.42 -10.64
CA LEU A 26 9.51 12.58 -9.44
C LEU A 26 9.56 11.08 -9.77
N ASN A 27 9.15 10.71 -10.98
CA ASN A 27 9.13 9.34 -11.47
C ASN A 27 9.58 9.31 -12.95
N PRO A 28 10.84 9.67 -13.24
CA PRO A 28 11.33 9.85 -14.61
C PRO A 28 11.37 8.54 -15.41
N LYS A 29 11.36 7.39 -14.72
CA LYS A 29 11.31 6.05 -15.33
C LYS A 29 9.89 5.54 -15.54
N ASN A 30 8.87 6.33 -15.17
CA ASN A 30 7.45 5.98 -15.27
C ASN A 30 7.13 4.61 -14.63
N LEU A 31 7.70 4.37 -13.45
CA LEU A 31 7.46 3.15 -12.69
C LEU A 31 6.03 3.15 -12.14
N PRO A 32 5.35 2.00 -12.11
CA PRO A 32 3.98 1.92 -11.63
C PRO A 32 3.89 2.14 -10.12
N HIS A 33 2.82 2.79 -9.67
CA HIS A 33 2.40 2.90 -8.26
C HIS A 33 3.49 3.40 -7.28
N MET A 34 4.40 4.25 -7.74
CA MET A 34 5.43 4.87 -6.89
C MET A 34 4.78 5.68 -5.77
N LEU A 35 5.34 5.62 -4.55
CA LEU A 35 4.81 6.43 -3.44
C LEU A 35 4.82 7.91 -3.82
N PRO A 36 3.75 8.67 -3.49
CA PRO A 36 3.74 10.11 -3.65
C PRO A 36 4.72 10.80 -2.70
N PRO A 37 5.13 12.05 -2.99
CA PRO A 37 5.63 12.96 -1.96
C PRO A 37 4.58 13.21 -0.88
N LYS A 38 5.02 13.62 0.31
CA LYS A 38 4.12 13.90 1.43
C LYS A 38 3.15 15.04 1.14
N GLU A 39 3.55 16.02 0.33
CA GLU A 39 2.74 17.16 -0.08
C GLU A 39 1.56 16.71 -0.95
N LEU A 40 1.83 15.82 -1.92
CA LEU A 40 0.79 15.25 -2.78
C LEU A 40 -0.17 14.35 -2.00
N PHE A 41 0.35 13.53 -1.08
CA PHE A 41 -0.50 12.73 -0.21
C PHE A 41 -1.39 13.62 0.68
N ALA A 42 -0.82 14.65 1.29
CA ALA A 42 -1.56 15.57 2.16
C ALA A 42 -2.65 16.34 1.41
N ALA A 43 -2.38 16.82 0.20
CA ALA A 43 -3.38 17.44 -0.67
C ALA A 43 -4.51 16.47 -1.03
N ALA A 44 -4.17 15.21 -1.34
CA ALA A 44 -5.17 14.18 -1.60
C ALA A 44 -6.07 13.92 -0.38
N MET A 45 -5.51 13.81 0.82
CA MET A 45 -6.30 13.61 2.04
C MET A 45 -7.27 14.77 2.30
N ASP A 46 -6.79 16.02 2.15
CA ASP A 46 -7.63 17.20 2.27
C ASP A 46 -8.80 17.19 1.28
N SER A 47 -8.55 16.80 0.02
CA SER A 47 -9.57 16.68 -1.02
C SER A 47 -10.55 15.53 -0.78
N PHE A 48 -10.11 14.45 -0.13
CA PHE A 48 -11.01 13.39 0.35
C PHE A 48 -11.79 13.78 1.61
N GLY A 49 -11.47 14.93 2.23
CA GLY A 49 -12.05 15.33 3.51
C GLY A 49 -11.53 14.51 4.70
N ILE A 50 -10.37 13.86 4.55
CA ILE A 50 -9.74 13.05 5.59
C ILE A 50 -8.82 13.93 6.43
N SER A 51 -9.01 13.90 7.74
CA SER A 51 -8.14 14.53 8.74
C SER A 51 -7.15 13.54 9.35
N ASN A 52 -6.12 14.05 10.03
CA ASN A 52 -5.20 13.19 10.79
C ASN A 52 -5.85 12.44 11.96
N ASP A 53 -7.01 12.91 12.44
CA ASP A 53 -7.70 12.35 13.61
C ASP A 53 -8.82 11.37 13.22
N ASP A 54 -9.12 11.24 11.93
CA ASP A 54 -10.16 10.35 11.43
C ASP A 54 -9.78 8.88 11.62
N HIS A 55 -10.80 8.04 11.81
CA HIS A 55 -10.63 6.59 11.73
C HIS A 55 -10.82 6.15 10.27
N VAL A 56 -9.76 5.63 9.67
CA VAL A 56 -9.74 5.17 8.28
C VAL A 56 -9.86 3.65 8.24
N VAL A 57 -10.91 3.15 7.57
CA VAL A 57 -11.05 1.73 7.26
C VAL A 57 -10.89 1.56 5.75
N VAL A 58 -9.85 0.86 5.35
CA VAL A 58 -9.57 0.56 3.95
C VAL A 58 -10.24 -0.78 3.61
N TYR A 59 -11.06 -0.77 2.57
CA TYR A 59 -11.72 -1.96 2.04
C TYR A 59 -11.61 -2.01 0.52
N GLY A 60 -11.89 -3.17 -0.05
CA GLY A 60 -11.89 -3.38 -1.49
C GLY A 60 -12.94 -4.41 -1.88
N ARG A 61 -13.13 -4.55 -3.18
CA ARG A 61 -13.86 -5.68 -3.77
C ARG A 61 -12.99 -6.92 -3.75
N ASP A 62 -13.60 -8.10 -3.86
CA ASP A 62 -12.86 -9.34 -4.01
C ASP A 62 -11.78 -9.23 -5.10
N GLY A 63 -10.58 -9.71 -4.78
CA GLY A 63 -9.40 -9.59 -5.64
C GLY A 63 -8.70 -8.24 -5.67
N CYS A 64 -9.16 -7.22 -4.94
CA CYS A 64 -8.49 -5.92 -4.89
C CYS A 64 -7.13 -6.00 -4.17
N ILE A 65 -6.05 -6.06 -4.94
CA ILE A 65 -4.67 -6.11 -4.42
C ILE A 65 -4.16 -4.75 -3.90
N PHE A 66 -4.91 -3.67 -4.12
CA PHE A 66 -4.49 -2.32 -3.71
C PHE A 66 -4.90 -1.97 -2.28
N THR A 67 -5.78 -2.72 -1.65
CA THR A 67 -6.23 -2.50 -0.26
C THR A 67 -5.04 -2.49 0.72
N PRO A 68 -4.15 -3.51 0.73
CA PRO A 68 -2.95 -3.49 1.57
C PRO A 68 -1.98 -2.37 1.21
N ARG A 69 -1.91 -1.99 -0.08
CA ARG A 69 -1.07 -0.89 -0.55
C ARG A 69 -1.56 0.46 -0.01
N THR A 70 -2.86 0.71 -0.01
CA THR A 70 -3.46 1.91 0.57
C THR A 70 -3.23 1.95 2.07
N PHE A 71 -3.43 0.85 2.80
CA PHE A 71 -3.11 0.76 4.22
C PHE A 71 -1.63 1.06 4.50
N PHE A 72 -0.72 0.47 3.74
CA PHE A 72 0.72 0.76 3.83
C PHE A 72 0.99 2.24 3.57
N LEU A 73 0.39 2.84 2.54
CA LEU A 73 0.59 4.24 2.21
C LEU A 73 0.22 5.17 3.38
N PHE A 74 -0.96 4.99 3.98
CA PHE A 74 -1.39 5.80 5.14
C PHE A 74 -0.40 5.68 6.31
N ARG A 75 0.06 4.44 6.61
CA ARG A 75 1.04 4.21 7.68
C ARG A 75 2.39 4.82 7.38
N SER A 76 2.88 4.66 6.16
CA SER A 76 4.17 5.19 5.73
C SER A 76 4.17 6.73 5.73
N MET A 77 3.02 7.36 5.45
CA MET A 77 2.85 8.81 5.51
C MET A 77 2.50 9.36 6.91
N GLY A 78 2.51 8.50 7.94
CA GLY A 78 2.40 8.92 9.34
C GLY A 78 0.98 9.11 9.87
N HIS A 79 -0.04 8.52 9.22
CA HIS A 79 -1.37 8.38 9.85
C HIS A 79 -1.25 7.52 11.12
N ASP A 80 -2.04 7.82 12.16
CA ASP A 80 -1.97 7.10 13.44
C ASP A 80 -2.24 5.59 13.20
N PRO A 81 -1.31 4.69 13.57
CA PRO A 81 -1.47 3.26 13.34
C PRO A 81 -2.63 2.64 14.12
N SER A 82 -3.15 3.33 15.15
CA SER A 82 -4.35 2.93 15.89
C SER A 82 -5.66 3.40 15.23
N ARG A 83 -5.57 4.20 14.15
CA ARG A 83 -6.72 4.79 13.46
C ARG A 83 -6.88 4.31 12.02
N VAL A 84 -5.87 3.70 11.41
CA VAL A 84 -5.95 3.09 10.08
C VAL A 84 -6.06 1.57 10.17
N HIS A 85 -7.06 0.99 9.50
CA HIS A 85 -7.35 -0.44 9.54
C HIS A 85 -7.61 -1.00 8.13
N LEU A 86 -7.32 -2.29 7.95
CA LEU A 86 -7.80 -3.08 6.82
C LEU A 86 -9.08 -3.80 7.25
N MET A 87 -10.12 -3.72 6.41
CA MET A 87 -11.29 -4.56 6.56
C MET A 87 -10.92 -6.01 6.27
N GLN A 88 -11.30 -6.93 7.16
CA GLN A 88 -11.16 -8.37 6.96
C GLN A 88 -12.34 -8.87 6.15
N GLY A 89 -12.13 -9.02 4.85
CA GLY A 89 -13.14 -9.43 3.88
C GLY A 89 -13.43 -8.36 2.83
N SER A 90 -14.27 -8.74 1.88
CA SER A 90 -14.61 -7.96 0.68
C SER A 90 -15.86 -7.10 0.85
N PHE A 91 -16.03 -6.15 -0.08
CA PHE A 91 -17.29 -5.44 -0.25
C PHE A 91 -18.47 -6.40 -0.52
N GLU A 92 -18.22 -7.47 -1.29
CA GLU A 92 -19.21 -8.50 -1.60
C GLU A 92 -19.70 -9.19 -0.31
N GLU A 93 -18.79 -9.63 0.56
CA GLU A 93 -19.17 -10.20 1.87
C GLU A 93 -19.90 -9.21 2.77
N TRP A 94 -19.52 -7.93 2.76
CA TRP A 94 -20.23 -6.89 3.49
C TRP A 94 -21.71 -6.84 3.06
N ALA A 95 -21.97 -6.85 1.76
CA ALA A 95 -23.33 -6.84 1.22
C ALA A 95 -24.08 -8.15 1.54
N GLU A 96 -23.42 -9.31 1.43
CA GLU A 96 -24.01 -10.62 1.77
C GLU A 96 -24.42 -10.73 3.24
N ARG A 97 -23.68 -10.06 4.13
CA ARG A 97 -23.99 -9.99 5.57
C ARG A 97 -25.08 -8.96 5.91
N GLY A 98 -25.69 -8.35 4.89
CA GLY A 98 -26.76 -7.35 5.06
C GLY A 98 -26.26 -5.96 5.44
N GLY A 99 -24.98 -5.65 5.19
CA GLY A 99 -24.44 -4.32 5.37
C GLY A 99 -25.05 -3.31 4.41
N ASP A 100 -25.12 -2.04 4.83
CA ASP A 100 -25.70 -0.97 4.01
C ASP A 100 -24.89 -0.75 2.73
N VAL A 101 -25.58 -0.48 1.64
CA VAL A 101 -24.98 -0.26 0.31
C VAL A 101 -25.51 1.04 -0.28
N GLU A 102 -24.59 1.87 -0.77
CA GLU A 102 -24.90 3.08 -1.51
C GLU A 102 -24.73 2.83 -3.02
N THR A 103 -25.68 3.36 -3.79
CA THR A 103 -25.67 3.34 -5.27
C THR A 103 -26.03 4.71 -5.80
N GLY A 104 -25.60 5.00 -7.02
CA GLY A 104 -25.83 6.29 -7.68
C GLY A 104 -24.54 7.09 -7.82
N PRO A 105 -24.53 8.11 -8.69
CA PRO A 105 -23.31 8.82 -9.06
C PRO A 105 -22.68 9.54 -7.86
N VAL A 106 -21.37 9.35 -7.67
CA VAL A 106 -20.54 10.19 -6.81
C VAL A 106 -19.36 10.75 -7.57
N MET A 107 -18.90 11.92 -7.12
CA MET A 107 -17.64 12.48 -7.58
C MET A 107 -16.48 11.65 -7.03
N VAL A 108 -15.56 11.28 -7.92
CA VAL A 108 -14.29 10.65 -7.56
C VAL A 108 -13.19 11.62 -7.88
N LEU A 109 -12.29 11.82 -6.92
CA LEU A 109 -11.12 12.66 -7.08
C LEU A 109 -10.14 12.04 -8.08
N ARG A 110 -9.64 12.86 -9.00
CA ARG A 110 -8.59 12.50 -9.95
C ARG A 110 -7.30 13.24 -9.65
N SER A 111 -6.20 12.77 -10.23
CA SER A 111 -4.90 13.44 -10.10
C SER A 111 -4.93 14.89 -10.59
N GLU A 112 -5.81 15.21 -11.54
CA GLU A 112 -6.04 16.55 -12.09
C GLU A 112 -6.65 17.52 -11.07
N ASP A 113 -7.41 16.97 -10.12
CA ASP A 113 -8.12 17.73 -9.09
C ASP A 113 -7.22 18.03 -7.88
N LEU A 114 -5.99 17.48 -7.87
CA LEU A 114 -5.00 17.69 -6.81
C LEU A 114 -4.15 18.92 -7.11
N ASP A 115 -4.07 19.83 -6.15
CA ASP A 115 -3.19 20.99 -6.20
C ASP A 115 -2.16 20.94 -5.05
N PRO A 116 -1.10 20.12 -5.18
CA PRO A 116 -0.09 19.96 -4.12
C PRO A 116 0.78 21.21 -3.94
N ASP A 117 0.85 22.08 -4.95
CA ASP A 117 1.65 23.31 -4.94
C ASP A 117 0.82 24.55 -4.54
N GLY A 118 -0.48 24.36 -4.31
CA GLY A 118 -1.44 25.40 -3.96
C GLY A 118 -1.34 25.86 -2.50
N SER A 119 -2.49 25.92 -1.83
CA SER A 119 -2.51 26.24 -0.40
C SER A 119 -1.87 25.11 0.40
N PRO A 120 -1.07 25.40 1.44
CA PRO A 120 -0.50 24.35 2.28
C PRO A 120 -1.59 23.41 2.80
N PRO A 121 -1.44 22.09 2.60
CA PRO A 121 -2.46 21.14 3.02
C PRO A 121 -2.58 21.13 4.55
N ARG A 122 -3.82 20.91 5.04
CA ARG A 122 -4.13 20.81 6.48
C ARG A 122 -3.72 19.45 7.03
N TYR A 123 -3.83 18.40 6.23
CA TYR A 123 -3.34 17.08 6.58
C TYR A 123 -1.82 17.11 6.79
N ARG A 124 -1.37 16.66 7.97
CA ARG A 124 0.04 16.61 8.35
C ARG A 124 0.65 15.27 7.96
N ALA A 125 1.13 15.16 6.73
CA ALA A 125 1.88 13.99 6.26
C ALA A 125 3.35 14.05 6.72
N ARG A 126 3.97 12.88 6.91
CA ARG A 126 5.41 12.73 7.20
C ARG A 126 6.15 12.22 5.97
N ASP A 127 7.47 12.37 5.98
CA ASP A 127 8.31 11.66 5.00
C ASP A 127 8.07 10.15 5.12
N ALA A 128 7.98 9.49 3.96
CA ALA A 128 7.59 8.09 3.90
C ALA A 128 8.55 7.21 4.71
N ALA A 129 8.00 6.50 5.70
CA ALA A 129 8.71 5.45 6.43
C ALA A 129 8.55 4.08 5.73
N ASN A 130 9.41 3.11 6.10
CA ASN A 130 9.36 1.73 5.61
C ASN A 130 9.52 1.58 4.08
N VAL A 131 10.25 2.51 3.46
CA VAL A 131 10.60 2.50 2.04
C VAL A 131 12.10 2.66 1.89
N CYS A 132 12.69 2.01 0.89
CA CYS A 132 14.10 2.16 0.54
C CYS A 132 14.25 2.34 -0.97
N ASP A 133 15.36 2.94 -1.37
CA ASP A 133 15.71 3.09 -2.77
C ASP A 133 16.48 1.87 -3.30
N MET A 134 16.72 1.86 -4.61
CA MET A 134 17.45 0.78 -5.27
C MET A 134 18.91 0.70 -4.83
N ASP A 135 19.53 1.84 -4.50
CA ASP A 135 20.93 1.89 -4.09
C ASP A 135 21.11 1.21 -2.72
N TYR A 136 20.15 1.36 -1.82
CA TYR A 136 20.10 0.63 -0.56
C TYR A 136 20.06 -0.89 -0.81
N VAL A 137 19.16 -1.35 -1.70
CA VAL A 137 19.02 -2.77 -2.00
C VAL A 137 20.30 -3.34 -2.64
N LEU A 138 20.95 -2.58 -3.54
CA LEU A 138 22.23 -2.97 -4.13
C LEU A 138 23.32 -3.15 -3.06
N ARG A 139 23.44 -2.21 -2.12
CA ARG A 139 24.40 -2.31 -1.01
C ARG A 139 24.14 -3.54 -0.12
N VAL A 140 22.88 -3.87 0.14
CA VAL A 140 22.52 -5.08 0.90
C VAL A 140 23.04 -6.34 0.20
N VAL A 141 22.83 -6.44 -1.12
CA VAL A 141 23.30 -7.59 -1.93
C VAL A 141 24.83 -7.67 -1.97
N GLU A 142 25.50 -6.53 -2.19
CA GLU A 142 26.98 -6.46 -2.23
C GLU A 142 27.60 -6.86 -0.89
N THR A 143 27.01 -6.40 0.22
CA THR A 143 27.50 -6.72 1.57
C THR A 143 27.32 -8.19 1.90
N ALA A 144 26.16 -8.79 1.53
CA ALA A 144 25.92 -10.21 1.73
C ALA A 144 26.92 -11.07 0.94
N ALA A 145 27.18 -10.72 -0.32
CA ALA A 145 28.15 -11.43 -1.17
C ALA A 145 29.60 -11.34 -0.65
N ALA A 146 29.96 -10.27 0.07
CA ALA A 146 31.27 -10.12 0.69
C ALA A 146 31.43 -10.99 1.95
N LYS A 147 30.34 -11.23 2.70
CA LYS A 147 30.33 -12.06 3.92
C LYS A 147 30.40 -13.57 3.64
N ASP A 148 29.88 -14.03 2.49
CA ASP A 148 29.98 -15.43 2.07
C ASP A 148 31.44 -15.94 1.87
N GLY A 149 32.46 -15.07 2.05
CA GLY A 149 33.88 -15.38 1.92
C GLY A 149 34.75 -15.24 3.19
N GLU A 150 34.21 -14.80 4.34
CA GLU A 150 34.96 -14.61 5.59
C GLU A 150 34.21 -15.24 6.79
N ASP A 151 34.93 -15.82 7.75
CA ASP A 151 34.37 -16.50 8.93
C ASP A 151 33.39 -15.58 9.70
N GLU A 152 32.21 -16.13 10.01
CA GLU A 152 31.07 -15.45 10.65
C GLU A 152 31.46 -14.82 12.00
N ASP A 153 31.70 -13.51 12.03
CA ASP A 153 31.71 -12.74 13.28
C ASP A 153 30.24 -12.42 13.64
N ASP A 154 29.72 -13.19 14.60
CA ASP A 154 28.33 -13.29 15.09
C ASP A 154 27.73 -12.00 15.70
N ASN A 155 28.34 -10.84 15.48
CA ASN A 155 28.09 -9.63 16.28
C ASN A 155 27.55 -8.43 15.50
N ASP A 156 26.90 -8.67 14.36
CA ASP A 156 26.37 -7.60 13.51
C ASP A 156 24.84 -7.53 13.64
N ASP A 157 24.31 -6.31 13.76
CA ASP A 157 22.87 -6.05 13.65
C ASP A 157 22.30 -6.85 12.47
N ALA A 158 21.27 -7.67 12.73
CA ALA A 158 20.78 -8.65 11.76
C ALA A 158 20.60 -8.02 10.37
N ALA A 159 21.37 -8.50 9.39
CA ALA A 159 21.37 -7.96 8.04
C ALA A 159 19.94 -7.92 7.47
N PRO A 160 19.58 -6.92 6.65
CA PRO A 160 18.25 -6.84 6.07
C PRO A 160 17.92 -8.08 5.25
N VAL A 161 16.76 -8.69 5.52
CA VAL A 161 16.24 -9.82 4.75
C VAL A 161 15.45 -9.29 3.56
N LEU A 162 15.77 -9.78 2.36
CA LEU A 162 15.03 -9.44 1.15
C LEU A 162 13.90 -10.44 0.94
N LEU A 163 12.67 -9.94 0.81
CA LEU A 163 11.48 -10.76 0.55
C LEU A 163 10.94 -10.48 -0.85
N ASP A 164 10.69 -11.52 -1.61
CA ASP A 164 10.03 -11.45 -2.92
C ASP A 164 8.61 -12.05 -2.82
N PRO A 165 7.55 -11.21 -2.93
CA PRO A 165 6.19 -11.65 -2.71
C PRO A 165 5.54 -12.32 -3.94
N ARG A 166 6.27 -12.48 -5.04
CA ARG A 166 5.72 -13.04 -6.28
C ARG A 166 5.55 -14.55 -6.15
N GLY A 167 4.45 -15.09 -6.64
CA GLY A 167 4.26 -16.54 -6.73
C GLY A 167 5.01 -17.14 -7.92
N THR A 168 4.27 -17.50 -8.95
CA THR A 168 4.76 -18.31 -10.09
C THR A 168 5.87 -17.67 -10.92
N THR A 169 6.22 -16.40 -10.74
CA THR A 169 7.26 -15.72 -11.53
C THR A 169 8.61 -15.59 -10.82
N PHE A 170 8.72 -16.01 -9.55
CA PHE A 170 9.98 -15.95 -8.78
C PHE A 170 11.13 -16.71 -9.45
N HIS A 171 10.85 -17.89 -10.02
CA HIS A 171 11.85 -18.71 -10.71
C HIS A 171 12.37 -18.09 -12.02
N LYS A 172 11.70 -17.07 -12.56
CA LYS A 172 12.15 -16.36 -13.77
C LYS A 172 13.30 -15.37 -13.49
N GLY A 173 13.67 -15.21 -12.22
CA GLY A 173 14.72 -14.31 -11.75
C GLY A 173 14.24 -13.50 -10.56
N HIS A 174 15.13 -13.31 -9.57
CA HIS A 174 14.90 -12.57 -8.33
C HIS A 174 16.22 -11.92 -7.87
N ILE A 175 16.12 -11.00 -6.92
CA ILE A 175 17.30 -10.37 -6.32
C ILE A 175 18.10 -11.44 -5.56
N PRO A 176 19.42 -11.56 -5.74
CA PRO A 176 20.23 -12.54 -5.03
C PRO A 176 20.02 -12.46 -3.51
N GLY A 177 19.88 -13.62 -2.85
CA GLY A 177 19.60 -13.71 -1.42
C GLY A 177 18.13 -13.48 -1.03
N ALA A 178 17.23 -13.17 -1.97
CA ALA A 178 15.82 -12.98 -1.66
C ALA A 178 15.10 -14.29 -1.32
N ILE A 179 14.30 -14.26 -0.27
CA ILE A 179 13.41 -15.34 0.14
C ILE A 179 12.05 -15.16 -0.53
N ASN A 180 11.52 -16.23 -1.12
CA ASN A 180 10.20 -16.19 -1.73
C ASN A 180 9.09 -16.40 -0.70
N ILE A 181 8.22 -15.41 -0.52
CA ILE A 181 7.01 -15.52 0.32
C ILE A 181 5.82 -15.02 -0.51
N PRO A 182 5.18 -15.87 -1.35
CA PRO A 182 4.08 -15.45 -2.19
C PRO A 182 2.97 -14.77 -1.37
N TYR A 183 2.54 -13.56 -1.72
CA TYR A 183 1.55 -12.84 -0.88
C TYR A 183 0.19 -13.57 -0.77
N LEU A 184 -0.13 -14.44 -1.73
CA LEU A 184 -1.33 -15.27 -1.67
C LEU A 184 -1.25 -16.38 -0.61
N SER A 185 -0.05 -16.72 -0.14
CA SER A 185 0.15 -17.75 0.89
C SER A 185 -0.24 -17.31 2.30
N VAL A 186 -0.56 -16.01 2.51
CA VAL A 186 -0.97 -15.46 3.80
C VAL A 186 -2.46 -15.10 3.85
N LEU A 187 -3.22 -15.48 2.82
CA LEU A 187 -4.64 -15.18 2.65
C LEU A 187 -5.44 -16.49 2.63
N GLU A 188 -6.71 -16.42 3.03
CA GLU A 188 -7.61 -17.57 2.98
C GLU A 188 -7.86 -18.03 1.52
N ASP A 189 -8.06 -19.34 1.33
CA ASP A 189 -8.33 -19.89 0.00
C ASP A 189 -9.63 -19.33 -0.58
N GLY A 190 -9.53 -18.69 -1.75
CA GLY A 190 -10.67 -18.08 -2.44
C GLY A 190 -11.05 -16.68 -1.95
N ASP A 191 -10.37 -16.14 -0.94
CA ASP A 191 -10.55 -14.76 -0.46
C ASP A 191 -9.24 -14.00 -0.52
N ARG A 192 -9.20 -12.93 -1.32
CA ARG A 192 -7.97 -12.17 -1.58
C ARG A 192 -7.80 -10.97 -0.64
N LEU A 193 -8.64 -10.83 0.37
CA LEU A 193 -8.67 -9.72 1.34
C LEU A 193 -8.70 -10.18 2.80
N LYS A 194 -8.93 -11.47 3.05
CA LYS A 194 -8.94 -12.05 4.38
C LYS A 194 -7.67 -12.82 4.68
N PHE A 195 -7.02 -12.45 5.77
CA PHE A 195 -5.80 -13.11 6.22
C PHE A 195 -6.13 -14.45 6.87
N MET A 196 -5.24 -15.42 6.74
CA MET A 196 -5.35 -16.67 7.49
C MET A 196 -5.33 -16.41 9.00
N PRO A 197 -5.95 -17.29 9.82
CA PRO A 197 -5.81 -17.24 11.27
C PRO A 197 -4.34 -17.19 11.72
N ARG A 198 -4.09 -16.55 12.86
CA ARG A 198 -2.73 -16.34 13.38
C ARG A 198 -1.98 -17.66 13.61
N ASP A 199 -2.68 -18.73 13.94
CA ASP A 199 -2.14 -20.07 14.16
C ASP A 199 -1.81 -20.82 12.86
N GLU A 200 -2.23 -20.29 11.71
CA GLU A 200 -1.96 -20.83 10.38
C GLU A 200 -0.90 -20.01 9.60
N LEU A 201 -0.48 -18.85 10.14
CA LEU A 201 0.59 -17.98 9.61
C LEU A 201 1.95 -18.30 10.27
#